data_AF-R5ZSF4-F1
#
_entry.id   AF-R5ZSF4-F1
#
_cell.length_a   1.000
_cell.length_b   1.000
_cell.length_c   1.000
_cell.angle_alpha   90.00
_cell.angle_beta   90.00
_cell.angle_gamma   90.00
#
_symmetry.space_group_name_H-M   'P 1'
#
loop_
_entity.id
_entity.type
_entity.pdbx_description
1 polymer ?
#
loop_
_entity_poly.entity_id
_entity_poly.type
_entity_poly.pdbx_seq_one_letter_code
_entity_poly.pdbx_strand_id
1 'polypeptide(L)'
;MCDTYNYNVTVTIVISGDVITSVTATSEAGAQDVQYFNMANAKVPAQLLANQSTSGVDSVSGATKSSNAIKKAFYYAYKSAKK
;
A
#
# COMPACT_ATOMS: atom_id res chain seq x y z
N MET A 1 -22.08 6.84 0.81
CA MET A 1 -21.19 6.23 -0.19
C MET A 1 -20.22 5.31 0.54
N CYS A 2 -20.65 4.10 0.87
CA CYS A 2 -19.79 3.08 1.48
C CYS A 2 -19.30 2.21 0.33
N ASP A 3 -18.21 2.61 -0.32
CA ASP A 3 -17.53 1.73 -1.28
C ASP A 3 -16.83 0.62 -0.48
N THR A 4 -17.61 -0.34 0.00
CA THR A 4 -17.11 -1.58 0.60
C THR A 4 -16.59 -2.43 -0.53
N TYR A 5 -15.35 -2.20 -0.95
CA TYR A 5 -14.60 -3.22 -1.67
C TYR A 5 -14.46 -4.40 -0.72
N ASN A 6 -14.89 -5.57 -1.16
CA ASN A 6 -15.01 -6.79 -0.35
C ASN A 6 -13.65 -7.42 0.04
N TYR A 7 -12.58 -6.62 0.14
CA TYR A 7 -11.28 -7.13 0.50
C TYR A 7 -10.47 -6.16 1.33
N ASN A 8 -9.79 -6.72 2.32
CA ASN A 8 -8.84 -5.99 3.14
C ASN A 8 -7.49 -5.94 2.44
N VAL A 9 -6.79 -4.83 2.64
CA VAL A 9 -5.39 -4.65 2.23
C VAL A 9 -4.56 -4.50 3.49
N THR A 10 -3.59 -5.39 3.65
CA THR A 10 -2.65 -5.39 4.77
C THR A 10 -1.30 -4.95 4.26
N VAL A 11 -0.70 -3.95 4.90
CA VAL A 11 0.66 -3.49 4.56
C VAL A 11 1.58 -3.77 5.73
N THR A 12 2.63 -4.52 5.45
CA THR A 12 3.74 -4.79 6.38
C THR A 12 4.93 -3.95 5.97
N ILE A 13 5.48 -3.21 6.92
CA ILE A 13 6.72 -2.46 6.74
C ILE A 13 7.77 -2.99 7.70
N VAL A 14 9.03 -2.98 7.26
CA VAL A 14 10.17 -3.29 8.11
C VAL A 14 11.00 -2.01 8.23
N ILE A 15 11.25 -1.58 9.46
CA ILE A 15 12.07 -0.42 9.76
C ILE A 15 13.33 -0.92 10.48
N SER A 16 14.49 -0.50 10.01
CA SER A 16 15.77 -0.78 10.64
C SER A 16 16.47 0.54 10.95
N GLY A 17 16.69 0.82 12.23
CA GLY A 17 17.08 2.15 12.68
C GLY A 17 15.97 3.15 12.39
N ASP A 18 16.24 4.11 11.50
CA ASP A 18 15.31 5.19 11.10
C ASP A 18 14.78 5.07 9.66
N VAL A 19 15.16 4.00 8.94
CA VAL A 19 14.81 3.81 7.53
C VAL A 19 13.95 2.57 7.32
N ILE A 20 12.98 2.69 6.42
CA ILE A 20 12.17 1.57 5.94
C ILE A 20 13.05 0.74 5.00
N THR A 21 13.23 -0.53 5.34
CA THR A 21 14.04 -1.48 4.56
C THR A 21 13.18 -2.38 3.68
N SER A 22 11.89 -2.54 4.00
CA SER A 22 10.97 -3.32 3.19
C SER A 22 9.53 -2.83 3.33
N VAL A 23 8.78 -2.91 2.23
CA VAL A 23 7.35 -2.63 2.17
C VAL A 23 6.69 -3.76 1.41
N THR A 24 5.78 -4.46 2.06
CA THR A 24 5.02 -5.57 1.47
C THR A 24 3.54 -5.30 1.65
N ALA A 25 2.77 -5.27 0.57
CA ALA A 25 1.33 -5.23 0.65
C ALA A 25 0.75 -6.59 0.26
N THR A 26 -0.25 -7.04 1.01
CA THR A 26 -1.07 -8.21 0.73
C THR A 26 -2.54 -7.80 0.70
N SER A 27 -3.36 -8.53 -0.04
CA SER A 27 -4.80 -8.31 -0.04
C SER A 27 -5.55 -9.62 0.03
N GLU A 28 -6.76 -9.57 0.57
CA GLU A 28 -7.74 -10.66 0.56
C GLU A 28 -8.66 -10.55 -0.67
N ALA A 29 -8.19 -9.92 -1.75
CA ALA A 29 -8.97 -9.65 -2.94
C ALA A 29 -9.35 -10.95 -3.66
N GLY A 30 -10.64 -11.08 -4.00
CA GLY A 30 -11.12 -12.15 -4.87
C GLY A 30 -10.55 -12.01 -6.30
N ALA A 31 -10.71 -13.05 -7.11
CA ALA A 31 -10.13 -13.12 -8.46
C ALA A 31 -10.50 -11.94 -9.38
N GLN A 32 -11.64 -11.30 -9.16
CA GLN A 32 -12.09 -10.13 -9.95
C GLN A 32 -11.35 -8.84 -9.56
N ASP A 33 -10.91 -8.72 -8.31
CA ASP A 33 -10.29 -7.50 -7.77
C ASP A 33 -8.77 -7.61 -7.63
N VAL A 34 -8.25 -8.85 -7.54
CA VAL A 34 -6.83 -9.13 -7.35
C VAL A 34 -5.98 -8.52 -8.46
N GLN A 35 -6.51 -8.41 -9.69
CA GLN A 35 -5.81 -7.76 -10.80
C GLN A 35 -5.49 -6.28 -10.50
N TYR A 36 -6.43 -5.53 -9.93
CA TYR A 36 -6.24 -4.12 -9.60
C TYR A 36 -5.28 -3.99 -8.41
N PHE A 37 -5.42 -4.87 -7.42
CA PHE A 37 -4.46 -4.93 -6.33
C PHE A 37 -3.05 -5.23 -6.82
N ASN A 38 -2.87 -6.23 -7.69
CA ASN A 38 -1.57 -6.61 -8.23
C ASN A 38 -0.93 -5.47 -9.04
N MET A 39 -1.72 -4.75 -9.85
CA MET A 39 -1.24 -3.57 -10.56
C MET A 39 -0.71 -2.49 -9.60
N ALA A 40 -1.41 -2.23 -8.49
CA ALA A 40 -0.95 -1.30 -7.48
C ALA A 40 0.26 -1.85 -6.69
N ASN A 41 0.21 -3.12 -6.28
CA ASN A 41 1.24 -3.79 -5.49
C ASN A 41 2.58 -3.92 -6.24
N ALA A 42 2.54 -3.95 -7.58
CA ALA A 42 3.75 -3.98 -8.40
C ALA A 42 4.53 -2.64 -8.39
N LYS A 43 3.88 -1.51 -8.08
CA LYS A 43 4.49 -0.18 -8.19
C LYS A 43 4.51 0.60 -6.88
N VAL A 44 3.38 0.64 -6.18
CA VAL A 44 3.17 1.49 -5.00
C VAL A 44 4.12 1.12 -3.85
N PRO A 45 4.31 -0.15 -3.46
CA PRO A 45 5.27 -0.51 -2.40
C PRO A 45 6.71 -0.12 -2.73
N ALA A 46 7.14 -0.30 -3.98
CA ALA A 46 8.49 0.09 -4.42
C ALA A 46 8.68 1.61 -4.35
N GLN A 47 7.67 2.38 -4.76
CA GLN A 47 7.68 3.84 -4.64
C GLN A 47 7.65 4.30 -3.17
N LEU A 48 6.88 3.65 -2.30
CA LEU A 48 6.85 3.93 -0.87
C LEU A 48 8.21 3.67 -0.21
N LEU A 49 8.88 2.58 -0.59
CA LEU A 49 10.22 2.26 -0.13
C LEU A 49 11.24 3.28 -0.64
N ALA A 50 11.17 3.68 -1.91
CA ALA A 50 12.08 4.68 -2.48
C ALA A 50 11.89 6.07 -1.85
N ASN A 51 10.64 6.51 -1.67
CA ASN A 51 10.32 7.82 -1.12
C ASN A 51 10.35 7.88 0.41
N GLN A 52 10.44 6.72 1.08
CA GLN A 52 10.35 6.58 2.54
C GLN A 52 9.09 7.24 3.14
N SER A 53 8.07 7.47 2.31
CA SER A 53 6.86 8.22 2.66
C SER A 53 5.77 8.01 1.61
N THR A 54 4.54 8.37 1.94
CA THR A 54 3.44 8.42 0.95
C THR A 54 3.50 9.66 0.05
N SER A 55 4.38 10.61 0.35
CA SER A 55 4.55 11.83 -0.45
C SER A 55 5.31 11.49 -1.74
N GLY A 56 4.85 12.01 -2.87
CA GLY A 56 5.44 11.71 -4.18
C GLY A 56 5.21 10.28 -4.68
N VAL A 57 4.33 9.50 -4.03
CA VAL A 57 3.91 8.19 -4.52
C VAL A 57 2.67 8.35 -5.38
N ASP A 58 2.79 8.03 -6.66
CA ASP A 58 1.67 8.14 -7.61
C ASP A 58 0.71 6.95 -7.51
N SER A 59 -0.54 7.16 -7.89
CA SER A 59 -1.50 6.06 -8.03
C SER A 59 -1.39 5.43 -9.41
N VAL A 60 -1.61 4.12 -9.50
CA VAL A 60 -1.61 3.40 -10.78
C VAL A 60 -2.94 3.60 -11.49
N SER A 61 -2.92 4.04 -12.74
CA SER A 61 -4.12 4.17 -13.59
C SER A 61 -4.83 2.82 -13.72
N GLY A 62 -6.14 2.80 -13.49
CA GLY A 62 -6.95 1.57 -13.44
C GLY A 62 -6.93 0.86 -12.09
N ALA A 63 -6.01 1.21 -11.18
CA ALA A 63 -5.91 0.67 -9.83
C ALA A 63 -5.81 1.78 -8.76
N THR A 64 -6.43 2.94 -9.02
CA THR A 64 -6.35 4.13 -8.16
C THR A 64 -6.83 3.82 -6.74
N LYS A 65 -7.90 3.04 -6.61
CA LYS A 65 -8.46 2.69 -5.29
C LYS A 65 -7.52 1.78 -4.49
N SER A 66 -7.03 0.70 -5.10
CA SER A 66 -6.04 -0.20 -4.46
C SER A 66 -4.75 0.55 -4.12
N SER A 67 -4.30 1.46 -5.00
CA SER A 67 -3.13 2.32 -4.74
C SER A 67 -3.34 3.18 -3.50
N ASN A 68 -4.50 3.82 -3.37
CA ASN A 68 -4.82 4.65 -2.21
C ASN A 68 -4.97 3.81 -0.92
N ALA A 69 -5.50 2.59 -1.02
CA ALA A 69 -5.59 1.66 0.11
C ALA A 69 -4.19 1.28 0.63
N ILE A 70 -3.26 0.90 -0.26
CA ILE A 70 -1.87 0.58 0.11
C ILE A 70 -1.20 1.80 0.76
N LYS A 71 -1.31 2.99 0.15
CA LYS A 71 -0.73 4.23 0.72
C LYS A 71 -1.26 4.52 2.11
N LYS A 72 -2.59 4.40 2.29
CA LYS A 72 -3.23 4.66 3.57
C LYS A 72 -2.80 3.66 4.64
N ALA A 73 -2.79 2.36 4.31
CA ALA A 73 -2.33 1.30 5.21
C ALA A 73 -0.84 1.49 5.58
N PHE A 74 0.02 1.79 4.60
CA PHE A 74 1.41 2.14 4.83
C PHE A 74 1.56 3.34 5.77
N TYR A 75 0.82 4.43 5.53
CA TYR A 75 0.90 5.62 6.38
C TYR A 75 0.58 5.31 7.84
N TYR A 76 -0.46 4.53 8.09
CA TYR A 76 -0.79 4.10 9.45
C TYR A 76 0.27 3.19 10.07
N ALA A 77 0.78 2.21 9.31
CA ALA A 77 1.85 1.33 9.77
C ALA A 77 3.10 2.13 10.13
N TYR A 78 3.53 3.05 9.26
CA TYR A 78 4.70 3.90 9.46
C TYR A 78 4.53 4.84 10.65
N LYS A 79 3.37 5.50 10.75
CA LYS A 79 3.04 6.35 11.89
C LYS A 79 3.01 5.57 13.21
N SER A 80 2.54 4.32 13.19
CA SER A 80 2.48 3.47 14.38
C SER A 80 3.85 2.95 14.78
N ALA A 81 4.72 2.66 13.81
CA ALA A 81 6.09 2.21 14.06
C ALA A 81 7.02 3.32 14.57
N LYS A 82 6.72 4.59 14.26
CA LYS A 82 7.44 5.77 14.78
C LYS A 82 6.91 6.29 16.12
N LYS A 83 5.86 5.68 16.66
CA LYS A 83 5.22 6.10 17.91
C LYS A 83 5.94 5.49 19.10
#